data_AF-A0A495XR36-F1
#
_entry.id   AF-A0A495XR36-F1
#
_cell.length_a   1.000
_cell.length_b   1.000
_cell.length_c   1.000
_cell.angle_alpha   90.00
_cell.angle_beta   90.00
_cell.angle_gamma   90.00
#
_symmetry.space_group_name_H-M   'P 1'
#
loop_
_entity.id
_entity.type
_entity.pdbx_description
1 polymer ?
#
loop_
_entity_poly.entity_id
_entity_poly.type
_entity_poly.pdbx_seq_one_letter_code
_entity_poly.pdbx_strand_id
1 'polypeptide(L)'
;MTAVMWSQAIGTAFLGVVGVWLAHNIRRQMRVKLAERQADAYVRLWTITAAASPSRTTPLDVAERRELCAGMDRWYFDEGNGVFMPRLTRNLFVAAQSNLICPNDAVQPGVLAEELAELPAADAERRRGCVSIRHLSLLRTQLKVDLSLHLGFDHLSRIYPEDRAFLRACGISDWRRPWRRRPLRAPGRVRPDSCLCGACGRRPIAAPTAPPATSVQV
;
A
#
# COMPACT_ATOMS: atom_id res chain seq x y z
N MET A 1 -10.33 -62.08 26.59
CA MET A 1 -11.09 -61.14 25.75
C MET A 1 -10.49 -59.72 25.68
N THR A 2 -9.24 -59.51 26.15
CA THR A 2 -8.64 -58.16 26.29
C THR A 2 -7.67 -57.81 25.15
N ALA A 3 -6.89 -58.77 24.64
CA ALA A 3 -5.84 -58.50 23.65
C ALA A 3 -6.37 -57.96 22.29
N VAL A 4 -7.47 -58.52 21.78
CA VAL A 4 -8.08 -58.09 20.51
C VAL A 4 -8.67 -56.67 20.61
N MET A 5 -9.22 -56.31 21.77
CA MET A 5 -9.77 -54.97 22.01
C MET A 5 -8.65 -53.92 22.05
N TRP A 6 -7.52 -54.23 22.69
CA TRP A 6 -6.37 -53.33 22.75
C TRP A 6 -5.69 -53.14 21.38
N SER A 7 -5.59 -54.20 20.56
CA SER A 7 -5.01 -54.06 19.22
C SER A 7 -5.87 -53.19 18.30
N GLN A 8 -7.21 -53.31 18.38
CA GLN A 8 -8.13 -52.42 17.66
C GLN A 8 -8.05 -50.97 18.14
N ALA A 9 -7.96 -50.75 19.45
CA ALA A 9 -7.81 -49.42 20.02
C ALA A 9 -6.49 -48.74 19.58
N ILE A 10 -5.37 -49.47 19.61
CA ILE A 10 -4.06 -48.99 19.15
C ILE A 10 -4.09 -48.69 17.65
N GLY A 11 -4.66 -49.58 16.84
CA GLY A 11 -4.81 -49.36 15.40
C GLY A 11 -5.62 -48.11 15.08
N THR A 12 -6.72 -47.89 15.80
CA THR A 12 -7.57 -46.69 15.63
C THR A 12 -6.84 -45.42 16.04
N ALA A 13 -6.14 -45.44 17.18
CA ALA A 13 -5.36 -44.30 17.66
C ALA A 13 -4.22 -43.96 16.68
N PHE A 14 -3.52 -44.97 16.16
CA PHE A 14 -2.47 -44.80 15.16
C PHE A 14 -3.01 -44.16 13.88
N LEU A 15 -4.12 -44.67 13.32
CA LEU A 15 -4.76 -44.10 12.14
C LEU A 15 -5.23 -42.65 12.38
N GLY A 16 -5.73 -42.35 13.58
CA GLY A 16 -6.10 -40.98 13.98
C GLY A 16 -4.89 -40.04 13.96
N VAL A 17 -3.76 -40.44 14.54
CA VAL A 17 -2.53 -39.64 14.55
C VAL A 17 -2.00 -39.44 13.13
N VAL A 18 -1.96 -40.49 12.31
CA VAL A 18 -1.52 -40.40 10.90
C VAL A 18 -2.43 -39.46 10.10
N GLY A 19 -3.75 -39.53 10.30
CA GLY A 19 -4.71 -38.65 9.64
C GLY A 19 -4.51 -37.18 9.99
N VAL A 20 -4.33 -36.86 11.28
CA VAL A 20 -4.05 -35.49 11.74
C VAL A 20 -2.73 -34.99 11.18
N TRP A 21 -1.68 -35.82 11.18
CA TRP A 21 -0.38 -35.47 10.62
C TRP A 21 -0.46 -35.17 9.12
N LEU A 22 -1.14 -36.02 8.35
CA LEU A 22 -1.31 -35.84 6.90
C LEU A 22 -2.11 -34.57 6.61
N ALA A 23 -3.22 -34.35 7.32
CA ALA A 23 -4.03 -33.14 7.18
C ALA A 23 -3.22 -31.87 7.51
N HIS A 24 -2.38 -31.92 8.55
CA HIS A 24 -1.48 -30.82 8.90
C HIS A 24 -0.44 -30.56 7.79
N ASN A 25 0.19 -31.60 7.27
CA ASN A 25 1.19 -31.48 6.21
C ASN A 25 0.60 -30.93 4.90
N ILE A 26 -0.57 -31.44 4.47
CA ILE A 26 -1.27 -30.97 3.28
C ILE A 26 -1.66 -29.48 3.44
N ARG A 27 -2.18 -29.09 4.61
CA ARG A 27 -2.48 -27.66 4.90
C ARG A 27 -1.24 -26.79 4.80
N ARG A 28 -0.09 -27.27 5.28
CA ARG A 28 1.19 -26.55 5.16
C ARG A 28 1.61 -26.40 3.70
N GLN A 29 1.54 -27.47 2.90
CA GLN A 29 1.87 -27.41 1.47
C GLN A 29 0.96 -26.47 0.69
N MET A 30 -0.36 -26.49 0.97
CA MET A 30 -1.30 -25.56 0.34
C MET A 30 -0.98 -24.10 0.68
N ARG A 31 -0.58 -23.81 1.93
CA ARG A 31 -0.16 -22.46 2.33
C ARG A 31 1.10 -22.00 1.60
N VAL A 32 2.09 -22.89 1.42
CA VAL A 32 3.31 -22.57 0.68
C VAL A 32 2.99 -22.28 -0.78
N LYS A 33 2.22 -23.15 -1.44
CA LYS A 33 1.80 -22.92 -2.84
C LYS A 33 1.01 -21.63 -3.01
N LEU A 34 0.13 -21.30 -2.06
CA LEU A 34 -0.62 -20.05 -2.09
C LEU A 34 0.30 -18.83 -1.92
N ALA A 35 1.28 -18.91 -1.01
CA ALA A 35 2.25 -17.84 -0.80
C ALA A 35 3.16 -17.64 -2.03
N GLU A 36 3.57 -18.71 -2.70
CA GLU A 36 4.30 -18.64 -3.98
C GLU A 36 3.47 -17.92 -5.05
N ARG A 37 2.21 -18.31 -5.22
CA ARG A 37 1.29 -17.65 -6.18
C ARG A 37 1.05 -16.19 -5.84
N GLN A 38 0.91 -15.86 -4.56
CA GLN A 38 0.78 -14.48 -4.10
C GLN A 38 2.05 -13.66 -4.40
N ALA A 39 3.24 -14.24 -4.17
CA ALA A 39 4.51 -13.59 -4.48
C ALA A 39 4.64 -13.31 -5.98
N ASP A 40 4.35 -14.30 -6.83
CA ASP A 40 4.38 -14.15 -8.29
C ASP A 40 3.41 -13.07 -8.77
N ALA A 41 2.18 -13.09 -8.27
CA ALA A 41 1.16 -12.08 -8.56
C ALA A 41 1.67 -10.67 -8.22
N TYR A 42 2.28 -10.50 -7.04
CA TYR A 42 2.78 -9.21 -6.58
C TYR A 42 4.01 -8.74 -7.37
N VAL A 43 4.88 -9.65 -7.79
CA VAL A 43 6.01 -9.34 -8.67
C VAL A 43 5.51 -8.81 -10.02
N ARG A 44 4.46 -9.40 -10.60
CA ARG A 44 3.86 -8.88 -11.84
C ARG A 44 3.32 -7.46 -11.67
N LEU A 45 2.61 -7.18 -10.58
CA LEU A 45 2.12 -5.84 -10.29
C LEU A 45 3.27 -4.84 -10.08
N TRP A 46 4.37 -5.29 -9.47
CA TRP A 46 5.57 -4.48 -9.33
C TRP A 46 6.15 -4.07 -10.69
N THR A 47 6.22 -5.01 -11.63
CA THR A 47 6.68 -4.78 -13.00
C THR A 47 5.78 -3.80 -13.74
N ILE A 48 4.45 -3.98 -13.67
CA ILE A 48 3.48 -3.06 -14.29
C ILE A 48 3.66 -1.65 -13.76
N THR A 49 3.81 -1.52 -12.43
CA THR A 49 3.93 -0.20 -11.82
C THR A 49 5.31 0.43 -12.02
N ALA A 50 6.32 -0.28 -12.55
CA ALA A 50 7.74 0.11 -12.55
C ALA A 50 8.00 1.53 -13.08
N ALA A 51 7.20 2.02 -14.04
CA ALA A 51 7.26 3.40 -14.53
C ALA A 51 7.10 4.45 -13.41
N ALA A 52 6.34 4.12 -12.36
CA ALA A 52 6.16 4.92 -11.15
C ALA A 52 7.20 4.62 -10.06
N SER A 53 8.45 4.34 -10.43
CA SER A 53 9.53 4.07 -9.47
C SER A 53 9.81 5.30 -8.58
N PRO A 54 10.12 5.12 -7.27
CA PRO A 54 10.59 6.22 -6.42
C PRO A 54 11.86 6.92 -6.92
N SER A 55 12.67 6.26 -7.74
CA SER A 55 13.90 6.81 -8.33
C SER A 55 13.66 7.70 -9.54
N ARG A 56 12.41 7.80 -10.02
CA ARG A 56 12.06 8.64 -11.16
C ARG A 56 12.22 10.12 -10.78
N THR A 57 12.70 10.93 -11.73
CA THR A 57 12.94 12.37 -11.54
C THR A 57 11.87 13.27 -12.13
N THR A 58 10.96 12.71 -12.95
CA THR A 58 9.86 13.44 -13.60
C THR A 58 8.49 12.95 -13.11
N PRO A 59 7.46 13.81 -13.06
CA PRO A 59 6.09 13.37 -12.80
C PRO A 59 5.60 12.37 -13.86
N LEU A 60 4.57 11.59 -13.53
CA LEU A 60 3.83 10.80 -14.53
C LEU A 60 2.90 11.72 -15.32
N ASP A 61 2.95 11.63 -16.65
CA ASP A 61 1.99 12.33 -17.50
C ASP A 61 0.63 11.61 -17.56
N VAL A 62 -0.34 12.22 -18.27
CA VAL A 62 -1.70 11.68 -18.40
C VAL A 62 -1.71 10.33 -19.11
N ALA A 63 -0.88 10.14 -20.15
CA ALA A 63 -0.85 8.93 -20.93
C ALA A 63 -0.27 7.77 -20.13
N GLU A 64 0.85 7.99 -19.45
CA GLU A 64 1.50 7.04 -18.53
C GLU A 64 0.54 6.62 -17.41
N ARG A 65 -0.22 7.55 -16.83
CA ARG A 65 -1.21 7.21 -15.78
C ARG A 65 -2.36 6.37 -16.30
N ARG A 66 -2.85 6.63 -17.52
CA ARG A 66 -3.88 5.81 -18.16
C ARG A 66 -3.37 4.40 -18.45
N GLU A 67 -2.14 4.29 -18.98
CA GLU A 67 -1.50 3.00 -19.23
C GLU A 67 -1.32 2.20 -17.94
N LEU A 68 -0.84 2.84 -16.87
CA LEU A 68 -0.73 2.23 -15.55
C LEU A 68 -2.10 1.77 -15.02
N CYS A 69 -3.13 2.60 -15.15
CA CYS A 69 -4.47 2.25 -14.70
C CYS A 69 -5.01 1.02 -15.43
N ALA A 70 -4.87 0.97 -16.76
CA ALA A 70 -5.29 -0.16 -17.60
C ALA A 70 -4.48 -1.43 -17.30
N GLY A 71 -3.15 -1.29 -17.10
CA GLY A 71 -2.29 -2.41 -16.72
C GLY A 71 -2.66 -2.98 -15.35
N MET A 72 -2.95 -2.12 -14.38
CA MET A 72 -3.44 -2.53 -13.05
C MET A 72 -4.81 -3.21 -13.14
N ASP A 73 -5.70 -2.71 -13.99
CA ASP A 73 -7.04 -3.26 -14.17
C ASP A 73 -7.00 -4.68 -14.75
N ARG A 74 -6.25 -4.87 -15.85
CA ARG A 74 -5.97 -6.18 -16.44
C ARG A 74 -5.35 -7.14 -15.42
N TRP A 75 -4.35 -6.68 -14.68
CA TRP A 75 -3.73 -7.50 -13.65
C TRP A 75 -4.73 -7.95 -12.57
N TYR A 76 -5.66 -7.09 -12.19
CA TYR A 76 -6.64 -7.38 -11.15
C TYR A 76 -7.75 -8.32 -11.63
N PHE A 77 -8.39 -7.99 -12.75
CA PHE A 77 -9.59 -8.67 -13.26
C PHE A 77 -9.27 -9.76 -14.28
N ASP A 78 -8.53 -9.43 -15.34
CA ASP A 78 -8.29 -10.37 -16.45
C ASP A 78 -7.35 -11.51 -16.04
N GLU A 79 -6.30 -11.20 -15.29
CA GLU A 79 -5.35 -12.21 -14.78
C GLU A 79 -5.81 -12.83 -13.45
N GLY A 80 -6.83 -12.25 -12.79
CA GLY A 80 -7.36 -12.73 -11.51
C GLY A 80 -6.39 -12.60 -10.32
N ASN A 81 -5.26 -11.89 -10.47
CA ASN A 81 -4.23 -11.80 -9.43
C ASN A 81 -4.71 -11.00 -8.20
N GLY A 82 -5.76 -10.19 -8.33
CA GLY A 82 -6.36 -9.43 -7.24
C GLY A 82 -6.90 -10.29 -6.09
N VAL A 83 -7.21 -11.58 -6.35
CA VAL A 83 -7.74 -12.52 -5.34
C VAL A 83 -6.76 -12.77 -4.18
N PHE A 84 -5.46 -12.61 -4.43
CA PHE A 84 -4.42 -12.85 -3.43
C PHE A 84 -4.21 -11.66 -2.48
N MET A 85 -4.86 -10.52 -2.71
CA MET A 85 -4.70 -9.33 -1.87
C MET A 85 -5.58 -9.38 -0.60
N PRO A 86 -4.99 -9.19 0.59
CA PRO A 86 -5.75 -8.89 1.80
C PRO A 86 -6.63 -7.65 1.62
N ARG A 87 -7.73 -7.58 2.37
CA ARG A 87 -8.72 -6.48 2.29
C ARG A 87 -8.08 -5.08 2.34
N LEU A 88 -7.14 -4.84 3.26
CA LEU A 88 -6.51 -3.53 3.41
C LEU A 88 -5.64 -3.16 2.20
N THR A 89 -4.87 -4.11 1.69
CA THR A 89 -4.06 -3.94 0.48
C THR A 89 -4.91 -3.72 -0.75
N ARG A 90 -6.03 -4.45 -0.87
CA ARG A 90 -7.01 -4.23 -1.93
C ARG A 90 -7.61 -2.83 -1.88
N ASN A 91 -7.99 -2.32 -0.71
CA ASN A 91 -8.48 -0.95 -0.56
C ASN A 91 -7.44 0.07 -1.05
N LEU A 92 -6.18 -0.10 -0.64
CA LEU A 92 -5.07 0.75 -1.08
C LEU A 92 -4.83 0.66 -2.59
N PHE A 93 -4.92 -0.54 -3.16
CA PHE A 93 -4.81 -0.78 -4.60
C PHE A 93 -5.89 0.00 -5.36
N VAL A 94 -7.16 -0.19 -5.00
CA VAL A 94 -8.29 0.45 -5.69
C VAL A 94 -8.20 1.97 -5.58
N ALA A 95 -7.87 2.50 -4.41
CA ALA A 95 -7.73 3.94 -4.21
C ALA A 95 -6.52 4.52 -4.99
N ALA A 96 -5.40 3.78 -5.05
CA ALA A 96 -4.23 4.21 -5.82
C ALA A 96 -4.53 4.20 -7.32
N GLN A 97 -5.22 3.16 -7.81
CA GLN A 97 -5.67 3.04 -9.19
C GLN A 97 -6.65 4.15 -9.57
N SER A 98 -7.69 4.39 -8.76
CA SER A 98 -8.69 5.43 -9.04
C SER A 98 -8.04 6.81 -9.14
N ASN A 99 -7.08 7.10 -8.26
CA ASN A 99 -6.33 8.36 -8.24
C ASN A 99 -5.48 8.60 -9.51
N LEU A 100 -5.19 7.57 -10.32
CA LEU A 100 -4.48 7.75 -11.59
C LEU A 100 -5.30 8.53 -12.62
N ILE A 101 -6.61 8.29 -12.67
CA ILE A 101 -7.48 8.77 -13.77
C ILE A 101 -8.72 9.56 -13.37
N CYS A 102 -9.15 9.54 -12.09
CA CYS A 102 -10.32 10.30 -11.63
C CYS A 102 -10.21 11.83 -11.86
N PRO A 103 -11.29 12.61 -11.84
CA PRO A 103 -11.20 14.07 -11.79
C PRO A 103 -10.42 14.59 -10.57
N ASN A 104 -9.85 15.80 -10.64
CA ASN A 104 -8.99 16.35 -9.56
C ASN A 104 -9.74 16.53 -8.22
N ASP A 105 -11.01 16.89 -8.28
CA ASP A 105 -11.93 17.04 -7.15
C ASP A 105 -12.35 15.69 -6.52
N ALA A 106 -12.15 14.59 -7.24
CA ALA A 106 -12.44 13.23 -6.78
C ALA A 106 -11.20 12.46 -6.28
N VAL A 107 -10.03 13.11 -6.23
CA VAL A 107 -8.80 12.49 -5.74
C VAL A 107 -8.88 12.24 -4.24
N GLN A 108 -8.48 11.05 -3.80
CA GLN A 108 -8.34 10.74 -2.38
C GLN A 108 -6.90 10.94 -1.91
N PRO A 109 -6.66 11.44 -0.69
CA PRO A 109 -7.64 11.90 0.31
C PRO A 109 -8.23 13.28 -0.05
N GLY A 110 -9.37 13.66 0.52
CA GLY A 110 -10.05 14.93 0.18
C GLY A 110 -9.18 16.19 0.31
N VAL A 111 -8.26 16.22 1.28
CA VAL A 111 -7.29 17.33 1.43
C VAL A 111 -6.39 17.51 0.20
N LEU A 112 -6.15 16.44 -0.57
CA LEU A 112 -5.41 16.50 -1.81
C LEU A 112 -6.28 16.97 -2.97
N ALA A 113 -7.57 16.60 -3.00
CA ALA A 113 -8.50 17.14 -3.98
C ALA A 113 -8.66 18.66 -3.84
N GLU A 114 -8.79 19.15 -2.60
CA GLU A 114 -8.79 20.59 -2.28
C GLU A 114 -7.50 21.27 -2.77
N GLU A 115 -6.33 20.69 -2.46
CA GLU A 115 -5.04 21.22 -2.93
C GLU A 115 -4.96 21.29 -4.46
N LEU A 116 -5.45 20.26 -5.16
CA LEU A 116 -5.44 20.20 -6.63
C LEU A 116 -6.41 21.19 -7.26
N ALA A 117 -7.54 21.49 -6.62
CA ALA A 117 -8.54 22.42 -7.11
C ALA A 117 -8.06 23.89 -7.07
N GLU A 118 -7.16 24.22 -6.14
CA GLU A 118 -6.60 25.58 -5.99
C GLU A 118 -5.46 25.87 -6.99
N LEU A 119 -4.90 24.83 -7.63
CA LEU A 119 -3.76 24.97 -8.53
C LEU A 119 -4.22 25.25 -9.97
N PRO A 120 -3.43 26.01 -10.76
CA PRO A 120 -3.61 26.07 -12.20
C PRO A 120 -3.63 24.67 -12.82
N ALA A 121 -4.44 24.44 -13.86
CA ALA A 121 -4.66 23.10 -14.42
C ALA A 121 -3.36 22.35 -14.76
N ALA A 122 -2.36 23.03 -15.34
CA ALA A 122 -1.06 22.43 -15.66
C ALA A 122 -0.25 22.04 -14.40
N ASP A 123 -0.35 22.79 -13.32
CA ASP A 123 0.31 22.50 -12.05
C ASP A 123 -0.40 21.38 -11.27
N ALA A 124 -1.73 21.39 -11.27
CA ALA A 124 -2.54 20.33 -10.68
C ALA A 124 -2.22 18.97 -11.34
N GLU A 125 -2.09 18.97 -12.67
CA GLU A 125 -1.76 17.78 -13.44
C GLU A 125 -0.34 17.26 -13.13
N ARG A 126 0.67 18.15 -13.05
CA ARG A 126 2.02 17.79 -12.60
C ARG A 126 2.06 17.27 -11.15
N ARG A 127 1.32 17.93 -10.25
CA ARG A 127 1.19 17.54 -8.83
C ARG A 127 0.63 16.13 -8.74
N ARG A 128 -0.43 15.85 -9.48
CA ARG A 128 -1.08 14.55 -9.51
C ARG A 128 -0.16 13.44 -10.01
N GLY A 129 0.63 13.70 -11.05
CA GLY A 129 1.66 12.76 -11.52
C GLY A 129 2.64 12.38 -10.40
N CYS A 130 3.10 13.35 -9.61
CA CYS A 130 3.97 13.10 -8.45
C CYS A 130 3.28 12.29 -7.36
N VAL A 131 2.03 12.65 -7.04
CA VAL A 131 1.28 11.97 -5.99
C VAL A 131 0.99 10.51 -6.38
N SER A 132 0.68 10.26 -7.64
CA SER A 132 0.49 8.91 -8.17
C SER A 132 1.71 8.02 -7.94
N ILE A 133 2.92 8.54 -8.16
CA ILE A 133 4.19 7.83 -7.85
C ILE A 133 4.27 7.49 -6.36
N ARG A 134 3.93 8.43 -5.47
CA ARG A 134 3.94 8.19 -4.02
C ARG A 134 2.90 7.15 -3.60
N HIS A 135 1.66 7.25 -4.07
CA HIS A 135 0.60 6.29 -3.77
C HIS A 135 0.95 4.88 -4.23
N LEU A 136 1.51 4.72 -5.44
CA LEU A 136 2.00 3.42 -5.92
C LEU A 136 3.21 2.92 -5.12
N SER A 137 4.04 3.81 -4.60
CA SER A 137 5.15 3.45 -3.69
C SER A 137 4.65 2.97 -2.32
N LEU A 138 3.57 3.56 -1.80
CA LEU A 138 2.86 3.06 -0.61
C LEU A 138 2.28 1.68 -0.87
N LEU A 139 1.59 1.48 -2.00
CA LEU A 139 1.05 0.19 -2.40
C LEU A 139 2.15 -0.89 -2.44
N ARG A 140 3.26 -0.63 -3.13
CA ARG A 140 4.44 -1.52 -3.16
C ARG A 140 4.98 -1.87 -1.77
N THR A 141 4.97 -0.90 -0.87
CA THR A 141 5.43 -1.12 0.50
C THR A 141 4.44 -2.02 1.25
N GLN A 142 3.13 -1.83 1.08
CA GLN A 142 2.12 -2.71 1.66
C GLN A 142 2.20 -4.14 1.08
N LEU A 143 2.43 -4.31 -0.22
CA LEU A 143 2.62 -5.63 -0.83
C LEU A 143 3.80 -6.40 -0.22
N LYS A 144 4.90 -5.71 0.08
CA LYS A 144 6.05 -6.30 0.79
C LYS A 144 5.72 -6.71 2.22
N VAL A 145 4.90 -5.92 2.91
CA VAL A 145 4.42 -6.24 4.27
C VAL A 145 3.57 -7.50 4.27
N ASP A 146 2.66 -7.63 3.31
CA ASP A 146 1.80 -8.80 3.15
C ASP A 146 2.60 -10.09 2.94
N LEU A 147 3.67 -10.03 2.14
CA LEU A 147 4.59 -11.16 1.93
C LEU A 147 5.50 -11.42 3.14
N SER A 148 5.33 -10.66 4.23
CA SER A 148 6.21 -10.68 5.41
C SER A 148 7.70 -10.48 5.08
N LEU A 149 8.03 -9.94 3.89
CA LEU A 149 9.38 -9.61 3.45
C LEU A 149 9.84 -8.33 4.17
N HIS A 150 10.11 -8.45 5.48
CA HIS A 150 10.56 -7.35 6.34
C HIS A 150 12.08 -7.14 6.20
N LEU A 151 12.56 -7.00 4.97
CA LEU A 151 13.92 -6.56 4.69
C LEU A 151 13.98 -5.03 4.79
N GLY A 152 14.06 -4.50 6.01
CA GLY A 152 14.64 -3.17 6.31
C GLY A 152 14.33 -2.00 5.36
N PHE A 153 13.11 -1.89 4.82
CA PHE A 153 12.82 -0.86 3.82
C PHE A 153 12.70 0.52 4.47
N ASP A 154 13.78 1.29 4.40
CA ASP A 154 13.87 2.67 4.86
C ASP A 154 13.54 3.70 3.74
N HIS A 155 13.04 3.26 2.57
CA HIS A 155 12.79 4.18 1.43
C HIS A 155 11.70 5.21 1.73
N LEU A 156 10.74 4.89 2.60
CA LEU A 156 9.77 5.85 3.13
C LEU A 156 10.24 6.40 4.48
N SER A 157 11.47 6.91 4.53
CA SER A 157 12.04 7.52 5.75
C SER A 157 11.18 8.68 6.28
N ARG A 158 10.33 9.28 5.43
CA ARG A 158 9.33 10.28 5.80
C ARG A 158 8.07 10.10 4.97
N ILE A 159 6.98 9.69 5.62
CA ILE A 159 5.63 9.68 5.04
C ILE A 159 5.02 11.07 5.23
N TYR A 160 4.59 11.70 4.14
CA TYR A 160 3.97 13.03 4.15
C TYR A 160 2.60 13.02 4.86
N PRO A 161 2.11 14.17 5.37
CA PRO A 161 0.78 14.25 5.98
C PRO A 161 -0.35 13.77 5.05
N GLU A 162 -0.30 14.12 3.77
CA GLU A 162 -1.26 13.69 2.77
C GLU A 162 -1.19 12.18 2.50
N ASP A 163 0.00 11.59 2.48
CA ASP A 163 0.19 10.14 2.33
C ASP A 163 -0.40 9.38 3.54
N ARG A 164 -0.30 9.95 4.76
CA ARG A 164 -0.97 9.37 5.95
C ARG A 164 -2.47 9.49 5.87
N ALA A 165 -2.98 10.63 5.39
CA ALA A 165 -4.41 10.79 5.16
C ALA A 165 -4.90 9.77 4.13
N PHE A 166 -4.13 9.52 3.07
CA PHE A 166 -4.41 8.48 2.07
C PHE A 166 -4.44 7.07 2.69
N LEU A 167 -3.42 6.69 3.46
CA LEU A 167 -3.39 5.39 4.16
C LEU A 167 -4.59 5.21 5.09
N ARG A 168 -4.93 6.26 5.86
CA ARG A 168 -6.10 6.25 6.76
C ARG A 168 -7.41 6.12 6.00
N ALA A 169 -7.57 6.80 4.87
CA ALA A 169 -8.73 6.66 3.98
C ALA A 169 -8.88 5.21 3.46
N CYS A 170 -7.76 4.50 3.27
CA CYS A 170 -7.75 3.09 2.88
C CYS A 170 -7.98 2.12 4.06
N GLY A 171 -8.11 2.62 5.30
CA GLY A 171 -8.26 1.82 6.52
C GLY A 171 -6.93 1.29 7.09
N ILE A 172 -5.78 1.78 6.61
CA ILE A 172 -4.45 1.38 7.09
C ILE A 172 -4.01 2.31 8.21
N SER A 173 -3.68 1.73 9.37
CA SER A 173 -3.15 2.47 10.52
C SER A 173 -1.72 2.93 10.27
N ASP A 174 -1.45 4.23 10.44
CA ASP A 174 -0.11 4.83 10.32
C ASP A 174 0.77 4.62 11.57
N TRP A 175 0.23 3.94 12.60
CA TRP A 175 0.93 3.62 13.85
C TRP A 175 1.61 2.25 13.85
N ARG A 176 1.26 1.38 12.90
CA ARG A 176 1.88 0.05 12.76
C ARG A 176 3.13 0.14 11.88
N ARG A 177 4.10 -0.77 12.08
CA ARG A 177 5.21 -0.90 11.11
C ARG A 177 4.64 -1.34 9.75
N PRO A 178 5.20 -0.88 8.62
CA PRO A 178 6.35 0.01 8.47
C PRO A 178 6.02 1.50 8.57
N TRP A 179 4.75 1.87 8.78
CA TRP A 179 4.24 3.24 8.71
C TRP A 179 4.58 4.11 9.94
N ARG A 180 4.84 3.47 11.08
CA ARG A 180 5.20 4.13 12.34
C ARG A 180 6.46 4.99 12.16
N ARG A 181 6.42 6.24 12.63
CA ARG A 181 7.62 7.10 12.68
C ARG A 181 8.72 6.40 13.49
N ARG A 182 9.91 6.28 12.91
CA ARG A 182 11.12 6.00 13.70
C ARG A 182 11.59 7.31 14.32
N PRO A 183 11.73 7.39 15.65
CA PRO A 183 12.14 8.63 16.33
C PRO A 183 13.61 9.02 16.07
N LEU A 184 14.45 8.07 15.63
CA LEU A 184 15.88 8.29 15.43
C LEU A 184 16.23 8.24 13.94
N ARG A 185 16.73 9.37 13.43
CA ARG A 185 17.19 9.56 12.06
C ARG A 185 18.70 9.33 12.02
N ALA A 186 19.18 8.49 11.11
CA ALA A 186 20.59 8.52 10.72
C ALA A 186 20.84 9.81 9.92
N PRO A 187 21.71 10.73 10.38
CA PRO A 187 22.09 11.89 9.58
C PRO A 187 22.76 11.41 8.29
N GLY A 188 22.41 12.02 7.15
CA GLY A 188 23.11 11.79 5.87
C GLY A 188 22.36 11.07 4.76
N ARG A 189 21.11 10.62 4.94
CA ARG A 189 20.32 10.12 3.81
C ARG A 189 19.71 11.26 3.00
N VAL A 190 19.96 11.23 1.69
CA VAL A 190 19.32 12.08 0.66
C VAL A 190 17.83 12.20 0.99
N ARG A 191 17.35 13.43 1.13
CA ARG A 191 15.92 13.66 1.29
C ARG A 191 15.29 13.16 -0.02
N PRO A 192 14.34 12.21 -0.02
CA PRO A 192 13.51 12.03 -1.20
C PRO A 192 12.77 13.36 -1.36
N ASP A 193 13.25 14.16 -2.30
CA ASP A 193 12.95 15.59 -2.37
C ASP A 193 11.44 15.84 -2.50
N SER A 194 11.08 17.02 -2.01
CA SER A 194 9.76 17.65 -1.99
C SER A 194 9.09 17.71 -3.37
N CYS A 195 8.33 16.68 -3.76
CA CYS A 195 7.86 16.42 -5.14
C CYS A 195 8.88 16.60 -6.26
N LEU A 196 8.81 15.68 -7.21
CA LEU A 196 9.58 15.73 -8.45
C LEU A 196 9.21 16.94 -9.35
N CYS A 197 8.07 17.57 -9.08
CA CYS A 197 7.53 18.69 -9.83
C CYS A 197 8.06 20.08 -9.43
N GLY A 198 8.84 20.22 -8.35
CA GLY A 198 9.24 21.53 -7.80
C GLY A 198 8.09 22.38 -7.22
N ALA A 199 6.83 22.05 -7.51
CA ALA A 199 5.63 22.77 -7.05
C ALA A 199 5.26 22.47 -5.59
N CYS A 200 5.63 21.30 -5.05
CA CYS A 200 5.19 20.87 -3.71
C CYS A 200 6.11 21.31 -2.58
N GLY A 201 7.14 22.10 -2.87
CA GLY A 201 8.00 22.74 -1.88
C GLY A 201 7.54 24.13 -1.46
N ARG A 202 6.50 24.71 -2.10
CA ARG A 202 6.17 26.14 -1.96
C ARG A 202 4.86 26.46 -1.23
N ARG A 203 4.31 25.55 -0.43
CA ARG A 203 3.36 26.00 0.62
C ARG A 203 4.15 26.22 1.91
N PRO A 204 4.42 27.48 2.34
CA PRO A 204 4.71 27.69 3.75
C PRO A 204 3.54 27.07 4.50
N ILE A 205 3.84 26.20 5.46
CA ILE A 205 2.82 25.71 6.40
C ILE A 205 2.22 26.98 6.98
N ALA A 206 1.00 27.33 6.56
CA ALA A 206 0.28 28.41 7.19
C ALA A 206 0.23 28.03 8.67
N ALA A 207 0.88 28.85 9.51
CA ALA A 207 0.83 28.66 10.94
C ALA A 207 -0.64 28.51 11.33
N PRO A 208 -1.00 27.56 12.21
CA PRO A 208 -2.39 27.38 12.62
C PRO A 208 -2.94 28.75 13.01
N THR A 209 -3.93 29.23 12.26
CA THR A 209 -4.62 30.48 12.54
C THR A 209 -5.12 30.38 13.97
N ALA A 210 -4.59 31.25 14.84
CA ALA A 210 -5.02 31.32 16.22
C ALA A 210 -6.55 31.48 16.25
N PRO A 211 -7.26 30.77 17.15
CA PRO A 211 -8.69 30.91 17.26
C PRO A 211 -9.04 32.39 17.51
N PRO A 212 -10.14 32.90 16.93
CA PRO A 212 -10.54 34.28 17.13
C PRO A 212 -10.72 34.53 18.64
N ALA A 213 -10.07 35.59 19.14
CA ALA A 213 -10.17 35.97 20.53
C ALA A 213 -11.64 36.27 20.86
N THR A 214 -12.22 35.43 21.71
CA THR A 214 -13.57 35.63 22.24
C THR A 214 -13.56 36.88 23.09
N SER A 215 -14.04 38.00 22.56
CA SER A 215 -14.26 39.23 23.32
C SER A 215 -15.42 38.98 24.29
N VAL A 216 -15.09 38.73 25.55
CA VAL A 216 -16.04 38.76 26.66
C VAL A 216 -16.36 40.24 26.92
N GLN A 217 -17.57 40.66 26.55
CA GLN A 217 -18.13 41.93 27.03
C GLN A 217 -18.59 41.74 28.48
N VAL A 218 -18.12 42.61 29.37
CA VAL A 218 -18.54 42.77 30.76
C VAL A 218 -19.52 43.94 30.84
#